data_AF-C5LD78-F1
#
_entry.id   AF-C5LD78-F1
#
_cell.length_a   1.000
_cell.length_b   1.000
_cell.length_c   1.000
_cell.angle_alpha   90.00
_cell.angle_beta   90.00
_cell.angle_gamma   90.00
#
_symmetry.space_group_name_H-M   'P 1'
#
loop_
_entity.id
_entity.type
_entity.pdbx_description
1 polymer ?
#
loop_
_entity_poly.entity_id
_entity_poly.type
_entity_poly.pdbx_seq_one_letter_code
_entity_poly.pdbx_strand_id
1 'polypeptide(L)'
;MSYNTTQDALKHFFKCVKDELSSIRLLTDKKSNQSRGCAFVEFSGPGAMKKALAMTGSELNGRKLRIEPSAAGGGKSTKRMQRINRNKKVVEREIKKKRKVWAAKKKTEKESADVHKTST
;
A
#
# COMPACT_ATOMS: atom_id res chain seq x y z
N MET A 1 -8.81 -4.08 7.94
CA MET A 1 -9.88 -3.57 7.05
C MET A 1 -11.22 -3.75 7.76
N SER A 2 -12.24 -2.95 7.44
CA SER A 2 -13.59 -3.15 8.01
C SER A 2 -14.30 -4.32 7.31
N TYR A 3 -15.24 -4.96 8.00
CA TYR A 3 -16.02 -6.08 7.46
C TYR A 3 -17.00 -5.63 6.37
N ASN A 4 -17.42 -4.36 6.40
CA ASN A 4 -18.31 -3.76 5.40
C ASN A 4 -17.57 -3.23 4.17
N THR A 5 -16.25 -3.39 4.10
CA THR A 5 -15.49 -2.88 2.96
C THR A 5 -15.74 -3.76 1.72
N THR A 6 -16.25 -3.13 0.66
CA THR A 6 -16.53 -3.76 -0.62
C THR A 6 -15.34 -3.70 -1.58
N GLN A 7 -15.42 -4.47 -2.66
CA GLN A 7 -14.43 -4.41 -3.75
C GLN A 7 -14.36 -3.01 -4.35
N ASP A 8 -15.50 -2.33 -4.46
CA ASP A 8 -15.57 -1.00 -5.06
C ASP A 8 -14.86 0.05 -4.18
N ALA A 9 -15.05 -0.02 -2.86
CA ALA A 9 -14.31 0.83 -1.92
C ALA A 9 -12.78 0.64 -2.04
N LEU A 10 -12.32 -0.61 -2.23
CA LEU A 10 -10.91 -0.88 -2.51
C LEU A 10 -10.46 -0.32 -3.86
N LYS A 11 -11.25 -0.46 -4.92
CA LYS A 11 -10.95 0.13 -6.24
C LYS A 11 -10.82 1.65 -6.13
N HIS A 12 -11.74 2.29 -5.42
CA HIS A 12 -11.71 3.73 -5.20
C HIS A 12 -10.49 4.17 -4.38
N PHE A 13 -10.14 3.42 -3.33
CA PHE A 13 -8.93 3.66 -2.54
C PHE A 13 -7.66 3.53 -3.40
N PHE A 14 -7.60 2.53 -4.27
CA PHE A 14 -6.51 2.30 -5.20
C PHE A 14 -6.65 3.04 -6.54
N LYS A 15 -7.44 4.12 -6.61
CA LYS A 15 -7.67 4.87 -7.87
C LYS A 15 -6.37 5.35 -8.54
N CYS A 16 -5.35 5.68 -7.74
CA CYS A 16 -4.04 6.15 -8.23
C CYS A 16 -3.21 5.07 -8.94
N VAL A 17 -3.64 3.81 -8.86
CA VAL A 17 -3.02 2.64 -9.49
C VAL A 17 -4.03 1.83 -10.29
N LYS A 18 -5.16 2.43 -10.66
CA LYS A 18 -6.29 1.72 -11.27
C LYS A 18 -5.92 1.04 -12.58
N ASP A 19 -5.08 1.67 -13.39
CA ASP A 19 -4.65 1.14 -14.70
C ASP A 19 -3.72 -0.08 -14.59
N GLU A 20 -3.11 -0.29 -13.43
CA GLU A 20 -2.22 -1.42 -13.14
C GLU A 20 -2.90 -2.47 -12.24
N LEU A 21 -4.18 -2.29 -11.85
CA LEU A 21 -4.94 -3.28 -11.08
C LEU A 21 -5.37 -4.44 -11.99
N SER A 22 -4.83 -5.63 -11.75
CA SER A 22 -5.18 -6.84 -12.50
C SER A 22 -6.40 -7.55 -11.90
N SER A 23 -6.41 -7.79 -10.59
CA SER A 23 -7.52 -8.49 -9.93
C SER A 23 -7.62 -8.10 -8.45
N ILE A 24 -8.84 -8.11 -7.91
CA ILE A 24 -9.10 -7.91 -6.48
C ILE A 24 -9.92 -9.11 -5.99
N ARG A 25 -9.38 -9.83 -5.01
CA ARG A 25 -10.04 -10.96 -4.35
C ARG A 25 -10.24 -10.64 -2.88
N LEU A 26 -11.48 -10.43 -2.47
CA LEU A 26 -11.82 -10.34 -1.04
C LEU A 26 -11.80 -11.73 -0.42
N LEU A 27 -11.21 -11.84 0.77
CA LEU A 27 -11.33 -13.06 1.56
C LEU A 27 -12.63 -12.99 2.34
N THR A 28 -13.62 -13.74 1.89
CA THR A 28 -14.87 -13.98 2.62
C THR A 28 -14.82 -15.34 3.32
N ASP A 29 -15.52 -15.45 4.43
CA ASP A 29 -15.80 -16.74 5.05
C ASP A 29 -16.80 -17.52 4.20
N LYS A 30 -16.52 -18.79 3.93
CA LYS A 30 -17.36 -19.62 3.03
C LYS A 30 -18.72 -19.97 3.64
N LYS A 31 -18.87 -19.93 4.96
CA LYS A 31 -20.11 -20.28 5.66
C LYS A 31 -20.98 -19.04 5.86
N SER A 32 -20.39 -17.94 6.32
CA SER A 32 -21.15 -16.71 6.63
C SER A 32 -21.18 -15.68 5.50
N ASN A 33 -20.42 -15.87 4.42
CA ASN A 33 -20.17 -14.88 3.37
C ASN A 33 -19.66 -13.52 3.87
N GLN A 34 -19.29 -13.40 5.15
CA GLN A 34 -18.77 -12.17 5.70
C GLN A 34 -17.31 -11.98 5.29
N SER A 35 -16.93 -10.73 4.99
CA SER A 35 -15.54 -10.38 4.77
C SER A 35 -14.72 -10.74 6.00
N ARG A 36 -13.51 -11.26 5.80
CA ARG A 36 -12.54 -11.51 6.90
C ARG A 36 -11.68 -10.29 7.20
N GLY A 37 -11.99 -9.14 6.58
CA GLY A 37 -11.18 -7.93 6.71
C GLY A 37 -9.82 -8.02 6.02
N CYS A 38 -9.69 -8.93 5.04
CA CYS A 38 -8.50 -9.17 4.24
C CYS A 38 -8.87 -9.23 2.76
N ALA A 39 -7.99 -8.73 1.89
CA ALA A 39 -8.13 -8.85 0.45
C ALA A 39 -6.76 -9.04 -0.20
N PHE A 40 -6.73 -9.78 -1.31
CA PHE A 40 -5.59 -9.88 -2.19
C PHE A 40 -5.83 -9.02 -3.42
N VAL A 41 -4.83 -8.21 -3.75
CA VAL A 41 -4.84 -7.35 -4.92
C VAL A 41 -3.65 -7.73 -5.78
N GLU A 42 -3.92 -8.09 -7.03
CA GLU A 42 -2.92 -8.38 -8.04
C GLU A 42 -2.72 -7.14 -8.91
N PHE A 43 -1.46 -6.80 -9.14
CA PHE A 43 -1.05 -5.68 -9.97
C PHE A 43 -0.27 -6.21 -11.18
N SER A 44 -0.44 -5.58 -12.34
CA SER A 44 0.34 -5.89 -13.54
C SER A 44 1.79 -5.40 -13.43
N GLY A 45 2.01 -4.29 -12.71
CA GLY A 45 3.30 -3.62 -12.61
C GLY A 45 3.89 -3.57 -11.20
N PRO A 46 5.23 -3.61 -11.07
CA PRO A 46 5.91 -3.38 -9.79
C PRO A 46 5.75 -1.93 -9.31
N GLY A 47 5.42 -0.98 -10.19
CA GLY A 47 5.16 0.41 -9.85
C GLY A 47 3.90 0.57 -8.98
N ALA A 48 2.79 -0.02 -9.41
CA ALA A 48 1.55 -0.02 -8.63
C ALA A 48 1.67 -0.71 -7.28
N MET A 49 2.37 -1.85 -7.21
CA MET A 49 2.64 -2.52 -5.94
C MET A 49 3.34 -1.59 -4.94
N LYS A 50 4.37 -0.84 -5.39
CA LYS A 50 5.09 0.13 -4.54
C LYS A 50 4.20 1.28 -4.09
N LYS A 51 3.37 1.81 -4.99
CA LYS A 51 2.39 2.88 -4.68
C LYS A 51 1.37 2.40 -3.65
N ALA A 52 0.80 1.21 -3.84
CA ALA A 52 -0.14 0.59 -2.92
C ALA A 52 0.49 0.39 -1.53
N LEU A 53 1.72 -0.12 -1.45
CA LEU A 53 2.43 -0.30 -0.18
C LEU A 53 2.70 1.03 0.55
N ALA A 54 2.91 2.12 -0.19
CA ALA A 54 3.06 3.44 0.42
C ALA A 54 1.75 3.98 1.03
N MET A 55 0.59 3.42 0.68
CA MET A 55 -0.71 3.74 1.28
C MET A 55 -1.00 2.91 2.54
N THR A 56 -0.02 2.14 3.02
CA THR A 56 -0.11 1.45 4.32
C THR A 56 -0.26 2.47 5.43
N GLY A 57 -1.22 2.24 6.32
CA GLY A 57 -1.56 3.13 7.43
C GLY A 57 -2.64 4.15 7.11
N SER A 58 -3.04 4.28 5.84
CA SER A 58 -4.20 5.10 5.46
C SER A 58 -5.50 4.51 6.01
N GLU A 59 -6.44 5.37 6.30
CA GLU A 59 -7.74 4.99 6.85
C GLU A 59 -8.73 4.66 5.73
N LEU A 60 -9.44 3.55 5.91
CA LEU A 60 -10.55 3.15 5.07
C LEU A 60 -11.67 2.61 5.95
N ASN A 61 -12.85 3.22 5.83
CA ASN A 61 -14.02 2.94 6.66
C ASN A 61 -13.70 2.98 8.17
N GLY A 62 -12.97 4.01 8.61
CA GLY A 62 -12.58 4.22 10.02
C GLY A 62 -11.53 3.25 10.56
N ARG A 63 -10.86 2.46 9.69
CA ARG A 63 -9.78 1.55 10.09
C ARG A 63 -8.55 1.74 9.23
N LYS A 64 -7.36 1.78 9.85
CA LYS A 64 -6.08 1.80 9.15
C LYS A 64 -5.88 0.50 8.37
N LEU A 65 -5.48 0.62 7.11
CA LEU A 65 -5.15 -0.52 6.26
C LEU A 65 -3.70 -0.93 6.44
N ARG A 66 -3.46 -2.23 6.53
CA ARG A 66 -2.12 -2.82 6.46
C ARG A 66 -1.95 -3.50 5.10
N ILE A 67 -1.01 -3.03 4.31
CA ILE A 67 -0.72 -3.57 2.98
C ILE A 67 0.66 -4.21 3.04
N GLU A 68 0.76 -5.47 2.61
CA GLU A 68 1.99 -6.24 2.67
C GLU A 68 2.21 -6.97 1.33
N PRO A 69 3.47 -7.17 0.92
CA PRO A 69 3.78 -7.98 -0.25
C PRO A 69 3.33 -9.43 -0.04
N SER A 70 2.52 -9.94 -0.96
CA SER A 70 2.10 -11.34 -0.99
C SER A 70 2.63 -12.03 -2.25
N ALA A 71 2.72 -13.35 -2.20
CA ALA A 71 2.93 -14.21 -3.36
C ALA A 71 1.69 -15.08 -3.58
N ALA A 72 1.46 -15.58 -4.79
CA ALA A 72 0.43 -16.58 -5.07
C ALA A 72 0.88 -17.99 -4.60
N GLY A 73 -0.08 -18.86 -4.26
CA GLY A 73 0.14 -20.27 -3.88
C GLY A 73 0.33 -20.51 -2.37
N GLY A 74 -0.64 -21.14 -1.70
CA GLY A 74 -0.59 -21.41 -0.26
C GLY A 74 0.57 -22.32 0.17
N GLY A 75 1.03 -22.19 1.42
CA GLY A 75 2.06 -23.05 2.02
C GLY A 75 3.38 -22.34 2.37
N LYS A 76 4.26 -23.07 3.08
CA LYS A 76 5.57 -22.57 3.56
C LYS A 76 6.73 -22.86 2.60
N SER A 77 6.44 -23.02 1.30
CA SER A 77 7.48 -23.36 0.30
C SER A 77 8.64 -22.36 0.33
N THR A 78 9.87 -22.86 0.39
CA THR A 78 11.12 -22.06 0.41
C THR A 78 11.18 -21.09 -0.78
N LYS A 79 10.76 -21.54 -1.97
CA LYS A 79 10.69 -20.71 -3.20
C LYS A 79 9.72 -19.53 -3.05
N ARG A 80 8.58 -19.71 -2.38
CA ARG A 80 7.61 -18.64 -2.07
C ARG A 80 8.21 -17.63 -1.11
N MET A 81 8.84 -18.11 -0.05
CA MET A 81 9.43 -17.26 0.99
C MET A 81 10.57 -16.40 0.42
N GLN A 82 11.36 -16.95 -0.51
CA GLN A 82 12.38 -16.20 -1.25
C GLN A 82 11.77 -15.08 -2.12
N ARG A 83 10.67 -15.34 -2.84
CA ARG A 83 9.97 -14.31 -3.64
C ARG A 83 9.41 -13.19 -2.77
N ILE A 84 8.74 -13.54 -1.66
CA ILE A 84 8.22 -12.55 -0.71
C ILE A 84 9.36 -11.72 -0.12
N ASN A 85 10.46 -12.36 0.32
CA ASN A 85 11.61 -11.66 0.89
C ASN A 85 12.28 -10.73 -0.14
N ARG A 86 12.40 -11.16 -1.41
CA ARG A 86 12.93 -10.33 -2.49
C ARG A 86 12.06 -9.08 -2.69
N ASN A 87 10.74 -9.26 -2.79
CA ASN A 87 9.81 -8.13 -2.94
C ASN A 87 9.85 -7.22 -1.71
N LYS A 88 9.91 -7.76 -0.50
CA LYS A 88 10.02 -6.99 0.75
C LYS A 88 11.29 -6.13 0.78
N LYS A 89 12.44 -6.68 0.37
CA LYS A 89 13.72 -5.94 0.27
C LYS A 89 13.70 -4.81 -0.77
N VAL A 90 12.98 -4.98 -1.88
CA VAL A 90 12.81 -3.92 -2.87
C VAL A 90 11.95 -2.80 -2.27
N VAL A 91 10.84 -3.17 -1.65
CA VAL A 91 9.90 -2.25 -1.01
C VAL A 91 10.56 -1.45 0.12
N GLU A 92 11.31 -2.09 1.02
CA GLU A 92 12.00 -1.41 2.12
C GLU A 92 13.00 -0.36 1.62
N ARG A 93 13.76 -0.69 0.55
CA ARG A 93 14.70 0.26 -0.07
C ARG A 93 13.96 1.47 -0.64
N GLU A 94 12.84 1.25 -1.32
CA GLU A 94 12.03 2.34 -1.89
C GLU A 94 11.40 3.22 -0.80
N ILE A 95 10.83 2.62 0.25
CA ILE A 95 10.23 3.36 1.38
C ILE A 95 11.31 4.20 2.07
N LYS A 96 12.51 3.65 2.29
CA LYS A 96 13.63 4.38 2.90
C LYS A 96 14.08 5.57 2.03
N LYS A 97 14.12 5.39 0.70
CA LYS A 97 14.40 6.48 -0.26
C LYS A 97 13.31 7.56 -0.21
N LYS A 98 12.04 7.19 -0.32
CA LYS A 98 10.92 8.14 -0.24
C LYS A 98 10.88 8.90 1.09
N ARG A 99 11.16 8.23 2.23
CA ARG A 99 11.27 8.90 3.54
C ARG A 99 12.41 9.91 3.58
N LYS A 100 13.58 9.58 3.03
CA LYS A 100 14.71 10.53 2.93
C LYS A 100 14.38 11.73 2.05
N VAL A 101 13.77 11.50 0.88
CA VAL A 101 13.37 12.58 -0.05
C VAL A 101 12.30 13.46 0.57
N TRP A 102 11.29 12.87 1.23
CA TRP A 102 10.26 13.65 1.94
C TRP A 102 10.85 14.46 3.09
N ALA A 103 11.80 13.90 3.86
CA ALA A 103 12.51 14.62 4.91
C ALA A 103 13.34 15.79 4.35
N ALA A 104 14.01 15.59 3.22
CA ALA A 104 14.74 16.66 2.53
C ALA A 104 13.79 17.75 2.01
N LYS A 105 12.67 17.36 1.37
CA LYS A 105 11.66 18.28 0.82
C LYS A 105 10.97 19.10 1.92
N LYS A 106 10.69 18.49 3.08
CA LYS A 106 10.16 19.20 4.26
C LYS A 106 11.14 20.20 4.85
N LYS A 107 12.45 20.00 4.67
CA LYS A 107 13.49 20.91 5.14
C LYS A 107 13.55 22.14 4.23
N THR A 108 13.56 21.93 2.91
CA THR A 108 13.52 23.01 1.92
C THR A 108 12.24 23.85 2.00
N GLU A 109 11.07 23.23 2.21
CA GLU A 109 9.79 23.95 2.33
C GLU A 109 9.69 24.77 3.64
N LYS A 110 10.37 24.32 4.71
CA LYS A 110 10.53 25.10 5.94
C LYS A 110 11.46 26.31 5.77
N GLU A 111 12.55 26.16 5.02
CA GLU A 111 13.47 27.27 4.71
C GLU A 111 12.82 28.33 3.80
N SER A 112 11.97 27.93 2.84
CA SER A 112 11.23 28.87 1.98
C SER A 112 10.16 29.69 2.72
N ALA A 113 9.56 29.11 3.77
CA ALA A 113 8.55 29.78 4.59
C ALA A 113 9.14 30.79 5.59
N ASP A 114 10.40 30.62 5.99
CA ASP A 114 11.09 31.52 6.92
C ASP A 114 11.57 32.82 6.23
N VAL A 115 11.90 32.75 4.94
CA VAL A 115 12.34 33.90 4.12
C VAL A 115 11.20 34.90 3.81
N HIS A 116 9.93 34.49 3.88
CA HIS A 116 8.78 35.38 3.60
C HIS A 116 8.25 36.12 4.83
N LYS A 117 8.89 35.99 6.00
CA LYS A 117 8.43 36.63 7.25
C LYS A 117 9.33 37.76 7.77
N THR A 118 10.43 38.08 7.08
CA THR A 118 11.42 39.11 7.48
C THR A 118 11.33 40.42 6.68
N SER A 119 10.31 40.57 5.83
CA SER A 119 10.05 41.81 5.05
C SER A 119 8.73 42.47 5.49
N THR A 120 8.66 42.96 6.72
CA THR A 120 7.71 43.98 7.19
C THR A 120 8.32 44.63 8.41
#